data_AF-A0A382PEX5-F1
#
_entry.id   AF-A0A382PEX5-F1
#
_cell.length_a   1.000
_cell.length_b   1.000
_cell.length_c   1.000
_cell.angle_alpha   90.00
_cell.angle_beta   90.00
_cell.angle_gamma   90.00
#
_symmetry.space_group_name_H-M   'P 1'
#
loop_
_entity.id
_entity.type
_entity.pdbx_description
1 polymer ?
#
loop_
_entity_poly.entity_id
_entity_poly.type
_entity_poly.pdbx_seq_one_letter_code
_entity_poly.pdbx_strand_id
1 'polypeptide(L)'
;DSVVDYEPGRSIVAIKNVTFNEEFFQGHFPGMPLMPGVLMIEAFAQVAAILVLQDPDRSTQRTFLKGVDQAKFRRQVVPGDRLRLEVKLGGSVGELTEVDCRADIEGQPVAAATLLLGVKEVDVEIDPTAIVAPNAEIGAGSVIESHAIIGEHVKLGQRCHIGSSAVVDGITEIGDDTKVFPCASIGLIPQDLKFHGEQSRLVIGQRNIFREFVTVHRGTKGGGGITRIGNDNLFMAYAHVAHDCTVGNHTIFGNGATLGGHVSVEDYATISALSGVHQFCRVGEHAFVGGFSVVTRDALPYARTVGNRARVYGVNTIGLVRSGFSPEVITQLKRVYRYLLQSKL
;
A
#
# COMPACT_ATOMS: atom_id res chain seq x y z
N ASP A 1 7.23 28.28 -4.74
CA ASP A 1 5.87 28.80 -4.51
C ASP A 1 5.56 28.79 -3.03
N SER A 2 4.60 29.59 -2.57
CA SER A 2 4.29 29.72 -1.14
C SER A 2 2.91 30.33 -0.90
N VAL A 3 2.19 29.86 0.12
CA VAL A 3 1.05 30.61 0.70
C VAL A 3 1.61 31.72 1.58
N VAL A 4 1.15 32.95 1.37
CA VAL A 4 1.65 34.14 2.09
C VAL A 4 0.60 34.79 2.98
N ASP A 5 -0.68 34.48 2.77
CA ASP A 5 -1.78 34.90 3.64
C ASP A 5 -2.92 33.89 3.56
N TYR A 6 -3.60 33.65 4.69
CA TYR A 6 -4.68 32.66 4.78
C TYR A 6 -5.67 33.01 5.87
N GLU A 7 -6.92 33.28 5.46
CA GLU A 7 -8.08 33.42 6.33
C GLU A 7 -9.02 32.23 6.09
N PRO A 8 -9.04 31.21 6.97
CA PRO A 8 -9.86 30.01 6.80
C PRO A 8 -11.32 30.33 6.50
N GLY A 9 -11.89 29.66 5.49
CA GLY A 9 -13.28 29.85 5.08
C GLY A 9 -13.58 31.21 4.44
N ARG A 10 -12.57 32.03 4.12
CA ARG A 10 -12.77 33.34 3.51
C ARG A 10 -11.84 33.63 2.34
N SER A 11 -10.52 33.56 2.53
CA SER A 11 -9.57 33.93 1.48
C SER A 11 -8.19 33.33 1.67
N ILE A 12 -7.46 33.19 0.57
CA ILE A 12 -6.06 32.76 0.57
C ILE A 12 -5.27 33.59 -0.45
N VAL A 13 -4.00 33.81 -0.15
CA VAL A 13 -3.05 34.40 -1.07
C VAL A 13 -1.84 33.49 -1.23
N ALA A 14 -1.49 33.19 -2.47
CA ALA A 14 -0.29 32.43 -2.80
C ALA A 14 0.59 33.16 -3.80
N ILE A 15 1.87 32.77 -3.84
CA ILE A 15 2.85 33.22 -4.82
C ILE A 15 3.24 32.05 -5.71
N LYS A 16 3.03 32.20 -7.02
CA LYS A 16 3.61 31.34 -8.05
C LYS A 16 4.80 32.04 -8.69
N ASN A 17 5.98 31.47 -8.55
CA ASN A 17 7.18 31.95 -9.23
C ASN A 17 7.21 31.34 -10.64
N VAL A 18 7.22 32.18 -11.66
CA VAL A 18 7.24 31.74 -13.05
C VAL A 18 8.68 31.57 -13.49
N THR A 19 9.14 30.33 -13.62
CA THR A 19 10.56 30.05 -13.91
C THR A 19 10.73 29.61 -15.36
N PHE A 20 11.87 29.95 -15.96
CA PHE A 20 12.17 29.57 -17.35
C PHE A 20 12.23 28.04 -17.55
N ASN A 21 12.44 27.28 -16.46
CA ASN A 21 12.54 25.83 -16.49
C ASN A 21 11.18 25.12 -16.56
N GLU A 22 10.06 25.84 -16.48
CA GLU A 22 8.73 25.20 -16.61
C GLU A 22 8.52 24.68 -18.04
N GLU A 23 8.08 23.42 -18.15
CA GLU A 23 8.08 22.65 -19.41
C GLU A 23 7.28 23.32 -20.54
N PHE A 24 6.19 24.02 -20.20
CA PHE A 24 5.35 24.69 -21.18
C PHE A 24 6.05 25.83 -21.92
N PHE A 25 7.13 26.41 -21.38
CA PHE A 25 7.90 27.42 -22.10
C PHE A 25 8.71 26.86 -23.26
N GLN A 26 8.98 25.54 -23.29
CA GLN A 26 9.72 24.90 -24.38
C GLN A 26 8.87 24.74 -25.65
N GLY A 27 7.54 24.68 -25.53
CA GLY A 27 6.66 24.30 -26.64
C GLY A 27 5.43 25.18 -26.88
N HIS A 28 5.02 26.04 -25.94
CA HIS A 28 3.77 26.80 -26.08
C HIS A 28 3.84 27.88 -27.16
N PHE A 29 4.94 28.65 -27.22
CA PHE A 29 5.21 29.63 -28.28
C PHE A 29 6.71 29.71 -28.59
N PRO A 30 7.19 29.18 -29.74
CA PRO A 30 8.60 29.25 -30.11
C PRO A 30 9.11 30.69 -30.15
N GLY A 31 10.18 30.98 -29.38
CA GLY A 31 10.80 32.30 -29.31
C GLY A 31 10.05 33.35 -28.47
N MET A 32 8.89 33.02 -27.90
CA MET A 32 8.11 33.92 -27.05
C MET A 32 7.66 33.19 -25.78
N PRO A 33 8.50 33.09 -24.74
CA PRO A 33 8.18 32.33 -23.53
C PRO A 33 7.05 33.02 -22.76
N LEU A 34 5.81 32.55 -22.98
CA LEU A 34 4.59 33.07 -22.39
C LEU A 34 3.82 31.96 -21.66
N MET A 35 3.46 32.21 -20.40
CA MET A 35 2.60 31.31 -19.64
C MET A 35 1.18 31.31 -20.22
N PRO A 36 0.62 30.15 -20.62
CA PRO A 36 -0.76 30.03 -21.08
C PRO A 36 -1.78 30.52 -20.06
N GLY A 37 -2.86 31.15 -20.54
CA GLY A 37 -3.99 31.55 -19.68
C GLY A 37 -4.62 30.38 -18.92
N VAL A 38 -4.68 29.20 -19.53
CA VAL A 38 -5.18 27.98 -18.88
C VAL A 38 -4.35 27.56 -17.67
N LEU A 39 -3.03 27.79 -17.67
CA LEU A 39 -2.18 27.49 -16.51
C LEU A 39 -2.36 28.53 -15.39
N MET A 40 -2.77 29.76 -15.74
CA MET A 40 -3.16 30.75 -14.71
C MET A 40 -4.48 30.32 -14.04
N ILE A 41 -5.43 29.78 -14.81
CA ILE A 41 -6.66 29.20 -14.26
C ILE A 41 -6.37 27.95 -13.42
N GLU A 42 -5.47 27.08 -13.87
CA GLU A 42 -5.02 25.93 -13.10
C GLU A 42 -4.40 26.36 -11.75
N ALA A 43 -3.52 27.36 -11.77
CA ALA A 43 -2.91 27.89 -10.56
C ALA A 43 -3.98 28.45 -9.59
N PHE A 44 -5.02 29.13 -10.11
CA PHE A 44 -6.16 29.53 -9.29
C PHE A 44 -6.91 28.32 -8.72
N ALA A 45 -7.17 27.29 -9.51
CA ALA A 45 -7.86 26.09 -9.05
C ALA A 45 -7.09 25.36 -7.95
N GLN A 46 -5.75 25.26 -8.05
CA GLN A 46 -4.90 24.68 -7.01
C GLN A 46 -4.94 25.49 -5.70
N VAL A 47 -4.83 26.82 -5.79
CA VAL A 47 -4.89 27.71 -4.63
C VAL A 47 -6.28 27.66 -3.98
N ALA A 48 -7.33 27.63 -4.79
CA ALA A 48 -8.70 27.49 -4.32
C ALA A 48 -8.95 26.13 -3.66
N ALA A 49 -8.35 25.05 -4.16
CA ALA A 49 -8.40 23.74 -3.54
C ALA A 49 -7.86 23.77 -2.10
N ILE A 50 -6.74 24.47 -1.86
CA ILE A 50 -6.19 24.67 -0.51
C ILE A 50 -7.19 25.42 0.38
N LEU A 51 -7.81 26.49 -0.13
CA LEU A 51 -8.80 27.27 0.63
C LEU A 51 -10.05 26.44 0.98
N VAL A 52 -10.53 25.62 0.04
CA VAL A 52 -11.75 24.79 0.21
C VAL A 52 -11.49 23.57 1.09
N LEU A 53 -10.33 22.91 0.94
CA LEU A 53 -10.07 21.62 1.59
C LEU A 53 -9.50 21.72 3.02
N GLN A 54 -9.17 22.91 3.52
CA GLN A 54 -8.63 23.22 4.87
C GLN A 54 -7.29 22.53 5.23
N ASP A 55 -7.00 21.34 4.71
CA ASP A 55 -5.71 20.63 4.64
C ASP A 55 -5.78 19.58 3.48
N PRO A 56 -5.27 19.89 2.28
CA PRO A 56 -5.36 18.97 1.14
C PRO A 56 -4.52 17.70 1.31
N ASP A 57 -3.52 17.69 2.20
CA ASP A 57 -2.62 16.55 2.42
C ASP A 57 -3.25 15.47 3.32
N ARG A 58 -4.47 15.70 3.84
CA ARG A 58 -5.14 14.81 4.80
C ARG A 58 -6.63 14.58 4.56
N SER A 59 -7.15 15.13 3.47
CA SER A 59 -8.57 15.01 3.14
C SER A 59 -8.79 13.91 2.11
N THR A 60 -9.72 12.99 2.41
CA THR A 60 -10.30 12.07 1.43
C THR A 60 -11.14 12.80 0.40
N GLN A 61 -11.25 14.13 0.47
CA GLN A 61 -11.96 14.93 -0.51
C GLN A 61 -10.97 15.50 -1.54
N ARG A 62 -11.41 15.56 -2.79
CA ARG A 62 -10.72 16.28 -3.86
C ARG A 62 -11.66 17.29 -4.48
N THR A 63 -11.11 18.44 -4.82
CA THR A 63 -11.80 19.43 -5.62
C THR A 63 -11.63 19.12 -7.10
N PHE A 64 -12.66 19.34 -7.89
CA PHE A 64 -12.58 19.33 -9.35
C PHE A 64 -13.14 20.63 -9.91
N LEU A 65 -12.45 21.17 -10.92
CA LEU A 65 -12.89 22.37 -11.63
C LEU A 65 -14.05 22.02 -12.55
N LYS A 66 -15.24 22.58 -12.28
CA LYS A 66 -16.46 22.32 -13.05
C LYS A 66 -16.76 23.43 -14.06
N GLY A 67 -16.41 24.68 -13.74
CA GLY A 67 -16.69 25.84 -14.58
C GLY A 67 -15.69 26.97 -14.37
N VAL A 68 -15.53 27.78 -15.41
CA VAL A 68 -14.69 28.98 -15.42
C VAL A 68 -15.49 30.10 -16.06
N ASP A 69 -15.76 31.15 -15.29
CA ASP A 69 -16.58 32.28 -15.69
C ASP A 69 -15.78 33.58 -15.64
N GLN A 70 -16.16 34.54 -16.49
CA GLN A 70 -15.60 35.90 -16.51
C GLN A 70 -14.06 35.97 -16.58
N ALA A 71 -13.41 34.96 -17.18
CA ALA A 71 -11.96 34.92 -17.31
C ALA A 71 -11.42 36.10 -18.14
N LYS A 72 -10.47 36.83 -17.57
CA LYS A 72 -9.81 38.00 -18.17
C LYS A 72 -8.31 37.88 -18.01
N PHE A 73 -7.58 37.93 -19.12
CA PHE A 73 -6.12 37.95 -19.16
C PHE A 73 -5.67 39.32 -19.70
N ARG A 74 -5.01 40.11 -18.87
CA ARG A 74 -4.72 41.54 -19.11
C ARG A 74 -3.26 41.81 -19.44
N ARG A 75 -2.34 40.99 -18.91
CA ARG A 75 -0.90 41.14 -19.07
C ARG A 75 -0.27 39.79 -19.41
N GLN A 76 0.72 39.82 -20.28
CA GLN A 76 1.57 38.67 -20.57
C GLN A 76 2.42 38.31 -19.35
N VAL A 77 2.49 37.02 -19.03
CA VAL A 77 3.29 36.49 -17.92
C VAL A 77 4.47 35.73 -18.50
N VAL A 78 5.67 36.14 -18.10
CA VAL A 78 6.94 35.65 -18.64
C VAL A 78 7.83 35.11 -17.53
N PRO A 79 8.87 34.32 -17.86
CA PRO A 79 9.86 33.88 -16.89
C PRO A 79 10.47 35.04 -16.09
N GLY A 80 10.55 34.88 -14.77
CA GLY A 80 11.00 35.90 -13.82
C GLY A 80 9.85 36.62 -13.11
N ASP A 81 8.63 36.59 -13.65
CA ASP A 81 7.46 37.15 -12.99
C ASP A 81 7.12 36.36 -11.71
N ARG A 82 6.61 37.08 -10.71
CA ARG A 82 6.04 36.50 -9.48
C ARG A 82 4.57 36.82 -9.44
N LEU A 83 3.75 35.83 -9.78
CA LEU A 83 2.29 35.95 -9.74
C LEU A 83 1.83 35.91 -8.29
N ARG A 84 1.19 36.99 -7.84
CA ARG A 84 0.44 37.01 -6.60
C ARG A 84 -1.00 36.60 -6.90
N LEU A 85 -1.41 35.45 -6.40
CA LEU A 85 -2.73 34.85 -6.61
C LEU A 85 -3.58 35.09 -5.35
N GLU A 86 -4.65 35.88 -5.48
CA GLU A 86 -5.67 36.06 -4.44
C GLU A 86 -6.92 35.27 -4.81
N VAL A 87 -7.37 34.41 -3.90
CA VAL A 87 -8.61 33.66 -4.05
C VAL A 87 -9.51 33.95 -2.86
N LYS A 88 -10.77 34.27 -3.14
CA LYS A 88 -11.81 34.53 -2.13
C LYS A 88 -12.98 33.59 -2.35
N LEU A 89 -13.50 33.05 -1.25
CA LEU A 89 -14.76 32.32 -1.29
C LEU A 89 -15.88 33.29 -1.61
N GLY A 90 -16.65 32.96 -2.65
CA GLY A 90 -17.85 33.67 -3.05
C GLY A 90 -19.07 32.99 -2.41
N GLY A 91 -20.00 32.57 -3.27
CA GLY A 91 -21.19 31.81 -2.87
C GLY A 91 -21.10 30.31 -3.15
N SER A 92 -22.27 29.67 -3.14
CA SER A 92 -22.44 28.29 -3.59
C SER A 92 -23.54 28.24 -4.65
N VAL A 93 -23.32 27.44 -5.69
CA VAL A 93 -24.29 27.17 -6.77
C VAL A 93 -24.61 25.68 -6.74
N GLY A 94 -25.70 25.31 -6.07
CA GLY A 94 -26.00 23.91 -5.78
C GLY A 94 -24.93 23.29 -4.86
N GLU A 95 -24.34 22.18 -5.26
CA GLU A 95 -23.23 21.50 -4.56
C GLU A 95 -21.84 22.06 -4.94
N LEU A 96 -21.78 23.09 -5.79
CA LEU A 96 -20.54 23.71 -6.23
C LEU A 96 -20.23 24.96 -5.40
N THR A 97 -18.96 25.12 -5.06
CA THR A 97 -18.42 26.31 -4.40
C THR A 97 -17.89 27.27 -5.46
N GLU A 98 -18.35 28.52 -5.40
CA GLU A 98 -17.84 29.59 -6.25
C GLU A 98 -16.66 30.28 -5.56
N VAL A 99 -15.59 30.52 -6.33
CA VAL A 99 -14.41 31.26 -5.85
C VAL A 99 -14.05 32.36 -6.83
N ASP A 100 -13.82 33.55 -6.29
CA ASP A 100 -13.32 34.70 -7.04
C ASP A 100 -11.81 34.74 -7.00
N CYS A 101 -11.20 34.74 -8.19
CA CYS A 101 -9.76 34.63 -8.35
C CYS A 101 -9.19 35.86 -9.05
N ARG A 102 -8.08 36.38 -8.52
CA ARG A 102 -7.34 37.52 -9.08
C ARG A 102 -5.85 37.25 -9.02
N ALA A 103 -5.15 37.64 -10.07
CA ALA A 103 -3.69 37.60 -10.13
C ALA A 103 -3.15 38.99 -10.44
N ASP A 104 -2.08 39.37 -9.75
CA ASP A 104 -1.30 40.57 -10.03
C ASP A 104 0.21 40.29 -10.02
N ILE A 105 0.96 41.18 -10.64
CA ILE A 105 2.42 41.27 -10.50
C ILE A 105 2.72 42.68 -10.01
N GLU A 106 3.25 42.80 -8.81
CA GLU A 106 3.58 44.10 -8.18
C GLU A 106 2.36 45.05 -8.18
N GLY A 107 1.16 44.52 -7.93
CA GLY A 107 -0.09 45.28 -7.91
C GLY A 107 -0.70 45.58 -9.29
N GLN A 108 -0.03 45.22 -10.39
CA GLN A 108 -0.58 45.34 -11.74
C GLN A 108 -1.47 44.13 -12.08
N PRO A 109 -2.77 44.32 -12.40
CA PRO A 109 -3.67 43.20 -12.68
C PRO A 109 -3.23 42.36 -13.89
N VAL A 110 -3.12 41.05 -13.70
CA VAL A 110 -2.69 40.09 -14.71
C VAL A 110 -3.85 39.23 -15.18
N ALA A 111 -4.52 38.55 -14.26
CA ALA A 111 -5.63 37.65 -14.58
C ALA A 111 -6.76 37.78 -13.56
N ALA A 112 -7.98 37.49 -13.97
CA ALA A 112 -9.09 37.30 -13.04
C ALA A 112 -10.06 36.29 -13.62
N ALA A 113 -10.71 35.50 -12.77
CA ALA A 113 -11.76 34.57 -13.15
C ALA A 113 -12.62 34.25 -11.92
N THR A 114 -13.84 33.77 -12.16
CA THR A 114 -14.66 33.11 -11.15
C THR A 114 -14.66 31.62 -11.47
N LEU A 115 -14.31 30.77 -10.50
CA LEU A 115 -14.27 29.32 -10.70
C LEU A 115 -15.41 28.66 -9.94
N LEU A 116 -15.98 27.61 -10.53
CA LEU A 116 -16.93 26.72 -9.87
C LEU A 116 -16.23 25.40 -9.55
N LEU A 117 -16.10 25.10 -8.27
CA LEU A 117 -15.42 23.91 -7.76
C LEU A 117 -16.43 22.96 -7.16
N GLY A 118 -16.41 21.70 -7.57
CA GLY A 118 -17.09 20.64 -6.84
C GLY A 118 -16.12 19.95 -5.88
N VAL A 119 -16.64 19.45 -4.76
CA VAL A 119 -15.88 18.62 -3.81
C VAL A 119 -16.45 17.21 -3.89
N LYS A 120 -15.57 16.21 -4.08
CA LYS A 120 -15.95 14.80 -4.07
C LYS A 120 -15.08 14.05 -3.09
N GLU A 121 -15.66 13.14 -2.33
CA GLU A 121 -14.87 12.10 -1.65
C GLU A 121 -14.26 11.17 -2.70
N VAL A 122 -12.96 10.96 -2.58
CA VAL A 122 -12.23 9.92 -3.29
C VAL A 122 -12.19 8.71 -2.38
N ASP A 123 -12.67 7.60 -2.90
CA ASP A 123 -12.64 6.34 -2.21
C ASP A 123 -11.23 5.73 -2.19
N VAL A 124 -10.24 6.30 -2.88
CA VAL A 124 -8.87 5.77 -2.90
C VAL A 124 -7.89 6.94 -2.95
N GLU A 125 -6.85 6.88 -2.13
CA GLU A 125 -5.73 7.81 -2.17
C GLU A 125 -4.56 7.16 -2.91
N ILE A 126 -4.11 7.79 -4.00
CA ILE A 126 -2.96 7.33 -4.78
C ILE A 126 -1.99 8.48 -4.88
N ASP A 127 -0.77 8.26 -4.39
CA ASP A 127 0.32 9.21 -4.53
C ASP A 127 0.60 9.46 -6.03
N PRO A 128 0.84 10.72 -6.46
CA PRO A 128 1.09 11.04 -7.86
C PRO A 128 2.28 10.31 -8.50
N THR A 129 3.23 9.81 -7.69
CA THR A 129 4.42 9.09 -8.14
C THR A 129 4.22 7.57 -8.15
N ALA A 130 3.10 7.06 -7.64
CA ALA A 130 2.75 5.65 -7.74
C ALA A 130 2.36 5.29 -9.18
N ILE A 131 2.72 4.08 -9.59
CA ILE A 131 2.38 3.54 -10.91
C ILE A 131 1.30 2.48 -10.72
N VAL A 132 0.06 2.83 -11.04
CA VAL A 132 -1.08 1.93 -10.98
C VAL A 132 -1.56 1.62 -12.39
N ALA A 133 -1.57 0.33 -12.75
CA ALA A 133 -2.06 -0.09 -14.05
C ALA A 133 -3.56 0.22 -14.22
N PRO A 134 -4.02 0.60 -15.44
CA PRO A 134 -5.40 1.05 -15.65
C PRO A 134 -6.49 0.04 -15.27
N ASN A 135 -6.20 -1.26 -15.34
CA ASN A 135 -7.14 -2.35 -15.05
C ASN A 135 -7.03 -2.88 -13.61
N ALA A 136 -6.14 -2.32 -12.79
CA ALA A 136 -6.06 -2.69 -11.39
C ALA A 136 -7.35 -2.30 -10.64
N GLU A 137 -7.86 -3.21 -9.82
CA GLU A 137 -9.04 -2.97 -8.99
C GLU A 137 -8.58 -2.57 -7.58
N ILE A 138 -8.88 -1.35 -7.15
CA ILE A 138 -8.52 -0.85 -5.81
C ILE A 138 -9.79 -0.55 -5.01
N GLY A 139 -9.96 -1.25 -3.89
CA GLY A 139 -11.11 -1.09 -3.02
C GLY A 139 -11.12 0.22 -2.24
N ALA A 140 -12.32 0.67 -1.88
CA ALA A 140 -12.56 1.92 -1.16
C ALA A 140 -11.82 2.02 0.18
N GLY A 141 -11.43 3.23 0.56
CA GLY A 141 -10.58 3.59 1.70
C GLY A 141 -9.10 3.20 1.55
N SER A 142 -8.67 2.67 0.40
CA SER A 142 -7.28 2.23 0.24
C SER A 142 -6.33 3.38 -0.07
N VAL A 143 -5.08 3.23 0.38
CA VAL A 143 -4.01 4.22 0.22
C VAL A 143 -2.81 3.55 -0.47
N ILE A 144 -2.33 4.16 -1.55
CA ILE A 144 -1.15 3.75 -2.33
C ILE A 144 -0.10 4.86 -2.20
N GLU A 145 0.98 4.59 -1.48
CA GLU A 145 2.05 5.56 -1.20
C GLU A 145 3.02 5.74 -2.40
N SER A 146 3.92 6.71 -2.24
CA SER A 146 4.87 7.16 -3.27
C SER A 146 5.69 6.02 -3.87
N HIS A 147 5.84 6.04 -5.19
CA HIS A 147 6.62 5.06 -5.97
C HIS A 147 6.17 3.59 -5.86
N ALA A 148 5.03 3.30 -5.23
CA ALA A 148 4.47 1.96 -5.26
C ALA A 148 4.05 1.57 -6.69
N ILE A 149 4.12 0.28 -7.01
CA ILE A 149 3.74 -0.27 -8.31
C ILE A 149 2.62 -1.28 -8.12
N ILE A 150 1.49 -1.07 -8.81
CA ILE A 150 0.33 -1.98 -8.83
C ILE A 150 0.11 -2.48 -10.27
N GLY A 151 0.23 -3.78 -10.45
CA GLY A 151 0.09 -4.47 -11.74
C GLY A 151 -1.34 -4.59 -12.27
N GLU A 152 -1.45 -4.91 -13.57
CA GLU A 152 -2.73 -4.90 -14.31
C GLU A 152 -3.79 -5.88 -13.78
N HIS A 153 -3.35 -7.01 -13.20
CA HIS A 153 -4.25 -8.08 -12.75
C HIS A 153 -4.39 -8.11 -11.21
N VAL A 154 -4.04 -7.02 -10.55
CA VAL A 154 -4.15 -6.90 -9.10
C VAL A 154 -5.55 -6.47 -8.70
N LYS A 155 -6.08 -7.14 -7.69
CA LYS A 155 -7.30 -6.77 -6.99
C LYS A 155 -7.00 -6.55 -5.51
N LEU A 156 -7.14 -5.31 -5.06
CA LEU A 156 -7.03 -4.93 -3.65
C LEU A 156 -8.43 -4.74 -3.07
N GLY A 157 -8.65 -5.33 -1.90
CA GLY A 157 -9.83 -5.09 -1.08
C GLY A 157 -9.89 -3.67 -0.54
N GLN A 158 -10.85 -3.42 0.35
CA GLN A 158 -11.07 -2.12 0.96
C GLN A 158 -10.03 -1.80 2.05
N ARG A 159 -9.74 -0.52 2.25
CA ARG A 159 -8.90 -0.01 3.34
C ARG A 159 -7.51 -0.66 3.39
N CYS A 160 -7.01 -1.07 2.23
CA CYS A 160 -5.66 -1.60 2.10
C CYS A 160 -4.65 -0.44 2.14
N HIS A 161 -3.46 -0.70 2.66
CA HIS A 161 -2.36 0.26 2.64
C HIS A 161 -1.17 -0.35 1.91
N ILE A 162 -0.77 0.24 0.78
CA ILE A 162 0.40 -0.17 0.02
C ILE A 162 1.49 0.89 0.20
N GLY A 163 2.53 0.52 0.94
CA GLY A 163 3.61 1.41 1.32
C GLY A 163 4.56 1.76 0.19
N SER A 164 5.39 2.77 0.45
CA SER A 164 6.26 3.39 -0.54
C SER A 164 7.20 2.38 -1.21
N SER A 165 7.33 2.46 -2.53
CA SER A 165 8.17 1.55 -3.32
C SER A 165 7.83 0.05 -3.17
N ALA A 166 6.67 -0.31 -2.61
CA ALA A 166 6.20 -1.69 -2.63
C ALA A 166 5.70 -2.05 -4.03
N VAL A 167 5.88 -3.31 -4.42
CA VAL A 167 5.43 -3.84 -5.70
C VAL A 167 4.37 -4.91 -5.44
N VAL A 168 3.17 -4.71 -5.98
CA VAL A 168 2.12 -5.72 -6.03
C VAL A 168 1.81 -5.98 -7.50
N ASP A 169 2.01 -7.20 -7.97
CA ASP A 169 1.86 -7.52 -9.39
C ASP A 169 1.39 -8.97 -9.58
N GLY A 170 1.23 -9.41 -10.83
CA GLY A 170 0.71 -10.71 -11.20
C GLY A 170 -0.80 -10.81 -10.99
N ILE A 171 -1.33 -12.03 -11.19
CA ILE A 171 -2.74 -12.33 -10.92
C ILE A 171 -2.87 -12.48 -9.40
N THR A 172 -3.14 -11.37 -8.73
CA THR A 172 -3.02 -11.26 -7.27
C THR A 172 -4.28 -10.64 -6.68
N GLU A 173 -4.89 -11.36 -5.74
CA GLU A 173 -6.04 -10.91 -4.96
C GLU A 173 -5.61 -10.71 -3.51
N ILE A 174 -5.87 -9.53 -2.94
CA ILE A 174 -5.57 -9.17 -1.55
C ILE A 174 -6.86 -8.69 -0.87
N GLY A 175 -7.22 -9.31 0.25
CA GLY A 175 -8.41 -8.94 1.02
C GLY A 175 -8.24 -7.66 1.85
N ASP A 176 -9.37 -7.19 2.37
CA ASP A 176 -9.52 -5.92 3.09
C ASP A 176 -8.54 -5.72 4.25
N ASP A 177 -8.30 -4.45 4.59
CA ASP A 177 -7.54 -4.01 5.77
C ASP A 177 -6.10 -4.55 5.81
N THR A 178 -5.57 -5.02 4.67
CA THR A 178 -4.20 -5.52 4.55
C THR A 178 -3.21 -4.37 4.45
N LYS A 179 -2.08 -4.49 5.14
CA LYS A 179 -1.00 -3.51 5.13
C LYS A 179 0.26 -4.12 4.54
N VAL A 180 0.74 -3.53 3.45
CA VAL A 180 2.01 -3.85 2.81
C VAL A 180 2.96 -2.69 3.07
N PHE A 181 4.06 -2.95 3.76
CA PHE A 181 5.04 -1.93 4.13
C PHE A 181 6.03 -1.68 2.98
N PRO A 182 6.84 -0.60 3.08
CA PRO A 182 7.76 -0.20 2.03
C PRO A 182 8.69 -1.32 1.53
N CYS A 183 8.95 -1.29 0.23
CA CYS A 183 9.87 -2.19 -0.46
C CYS A 183 9.51 -3.69 -0.40
N ALA A 184 8.28 -4.06 -0.01
CA ALA A 184 7.79 -5.43 -0.13
C ALA A 184 7.44 -5.77 -1.59
N SER A 185 7.59 -7.05 -1.95
CA SER A 185 7.30 -7.57 -3.30
C SER A 185 6.28 -8.71 -3.23
N ILE A 186 5.06 -8.45 -3.68
CA ILE A 186 3.91 -9.33 -3.52
C ILE A 186 3.37 -9.74 -4.88
N GLY A 187 3.19 -11.03 -5.12
CA GLY A 187 2.58 -11.59 -6.33
C GLY A 187 3.53 -11.77 -7.53
N LEU A 188 4.81 -11.43 -7.36
CA LEU A 188 5.82 -11.62 -8.39
C LEU A 188 6.02 -13.09 -8.78
N ILE A 189 6.65 -13.29 -9.95
CA ILE A 189 6.93 -14.61 -10.51
C ILE A 189 7.71 -15.48 -9.52
N PRO A 190 7.45 -16.79 -9.47
CA PRO A 190 8.17 -17.69 -8.58
C PRO A 190 9.63 -17.86 -8.99
N GLN A 191 10.46 -18.26 -8.03
CA GLN A 191 11.88 -18.57 -8.26
C GLN A 191 12.11 -20.03 -8.70
N ASP A 192 11.05 -20.81 -8.95
CA ASP A 192 11.17 -22.16 -9.49
C ASP A 192 11.70 -22.10 -10.94
N LEU A 193 12.80 -22.79 -11.22
CA LEU A 193 13.42 -22.87 -12.55
C LEU A 193 12.51 -23.49 -13.62
N LYS A 194 11.46 -24.23 -13.20
CA LYS A 194 10.46 -24.82 -14.09
C LYS A 194 9.34 -23.84 -14.47
N PHE A 195 9.32 -22.64 -13.89
CA PHE A 195 8.35 -21.63 -14.25
C PHE A 195 8.71 -21.01 -15.61
N HIS A 196 7.77 -21.03 -16.55
CA HIS A 196 8.00 -20.60 -17.93
C HIS A 196 6.96 -19.57 -18.38
N GLY A 197 6.37 -18.84 -17.43
CA GLY A 197 5.36 -17.82 -17.71
C GLY A 197 3.93 -18.36 -17.77
N GLU A 198 3.69 -19.56 -17.23
CA GLU A 198 2.33 -20.06 -17.07
C GLU A 198 1.46 -19.10 -16.24
N GLN A 199 0.14 -19.18 -16.43
CA GLN A 199 -0.79 -18.48 -15.57
C GLN A 199 -0.83 -19.15 -14.20
N SER A 200 -0.41 -18.39 -13.19
CA SER A 200 -0.52 -18.73 -11.79
C SER A 200 -0.90 -17.49 -10.99
N ARG A 201 -1.45 -17.70 -9.79
CA ARG A 201 -2.06 -16.64 -8.99
C ARG A 201 -1.60 -16.65 -7.55
N LEU A 202 -1.86 -15.55 -6.87
CA LEU A 202 -1.70 -15.36 -5.43
C LEU A 202 -3.05 -14.91 -4.85
N VAL A 203 -3.48 -15.54 -3.77
CA VAL A 203 -4.69 -15.15 -3.04
C VAL A 203 -4.34 -14.94 -1.57
N ILE A 204 -4.50 -13.71 -1.11
CA ILE A 204 -4.25 -13.26 0.26
C ILE A 204 -5.59 -12.83 0.87
N GLY A 205 -5.87 -13.31 2.08
CA GLY A 205 -7.03 -12.89 2.86
C GLY A 205 -6.91 -11.46 3.38
N GLN A 206 -7.62 -11.17 4.46
CA GLN A 206 -7.78 -9.84 5.05
C GLN A 206 -6.91 -9.64 6.30
N ARG A 207 -6.67 -8.37 6.66
CA ARG A 207 -5.96 -7.93 7.88
C ARG A 207 -4.55 -8.51 8.04
N ASN A 208 -3.89 -8.82 6.92
CA ASN A 208 -2.50 -9.25 6.95
C ASN A 208 -1.57 -8.05 7.07
N ILE A 209 -0.44 -8.23 7.74
CA ILE A 209 0.63 -7.23 7.83
C ILE A 209 1.89 -7.80 7.21
N PHE A 210 2.26 -7.29 6.05
CA PHE A 210 3.52 -7.58 5.38
C PHE A 210 4.49 -6.45 5.66
N ARG A 211 5.50 -6.72 6.47
CA ARG A 211 6.54 -5.75 6.82
C ARG A 211 7.54 -5.54 5.67
N GLU A 212 8.49 -4.67 5.92
CA GLU A 212 9.47 -4.20 4.97
C GLU A 212 10.23 -5.37 4.31
N PHE A 213 10.43 -5.30 2.98
CA PHE A 213 11.17 -6.31 2.21
C PHE A 213 10.60 -7.74 2.27
N VAL A 214 9.34 -7.91 2.69
CA VAL A 214 8.67 -9.22 2.58
C VAL A 214 8.49 -9.58 1.11
N THR A 215 8.69 -10.85 0.78
CA THR A 215 8.51 -11.38 -0.57
C THR A 215 7.49 -12.50 -0.57
N VAL A 216 6.48 -12.41 -1.44
CA VAL A 216 5.43 -13.43 -1.60
C VAL A 216 5.27 -13.71 -3.09
N HIS A 217 5.49 -14.96 -3.48
CA HIS A 217 5.51 -15.35 -4.89
C HIS A 217 4.26 -16.16 -5.25
N ARG A 218 3.74 -15.93 -6.46
CA ARG A 218 2.61 -16.71 -7.01
C ARG A 218 3.00 -18.18 -7.23
N GLY A 219 2.00 -19.03 -7.46
CA GLY A 219 2.23 -20.47 -7.64
C GLY A 219 2.93 -20.86 -8.96
N THR A 220 3.02 -22.16 -9.20
CA THR A 220 3.52 -22.77 -10.45
C THR A 220 2.50 -23.76 -10.99
N LYS A 221 2.52 -24.05 -12.29
CA LYS A 221 1.62 -25.07 -12.87
C LYS A 221 1.76 -26.44 -12.18
N GLY A 222 2.98 -26.79 -11.76
CA GLY A 222 3.27 -28.05 -11.08
C GLY A 222 2.74 -28.15 -9.65
N GLY A 223 2.56 -27.02 -8.97
CA GLY A 223 2.09 -26.96 -7.57
C GLY A 223 0.62 -26.62 -7.39
N GLY A 224 -0.16 -26.60 -8.46
CA GLY A 224 -1.59 -26.23 -8.43
C GLY A 224 -1.87 -24.79 -8.86
N GLY A 225 -0.84 -24.03 -9.24
CA GLY A 225 -0.96 -22.70 -9.85
C GLY A 225 -1.31 -21.60 -8.87
N ILE A 226 -1.21 -21.84 -7.57
CA ILE A 226 -1.67 -20.89 -6.57
C ILE A 226 -0.90 -20.97 -5.24
N THR A 227 -0.44 -19.80 -4.80
CA THR A 227 -0.06 -19.55 -3.40
C THR A 227 -1.26 -18.97 -2.66
N ARG A 228 -1.56 -19.46 -1.45
CA ARG A 228 -2.68 -18.99 -0.60
C ARG A 228 -2.18 -18.52 0.76
N ILE A 229 -2.66 -17.38 1.22
CA ILE A 229 -2.45 -16.87 2.58
C ILE A 229 -3.82 -16.50 3.16
N GLY A 230 -4.10 -16.95 4.39
CA GLY A 230 -5.32 -16.64 5.11
C GLY A 230 -5.35 -15.22 5.67
N ASN A 231 -5.89 -15.07 6.88
CA ASN A 231 -6.19 -13.78 7.50
C ASN A 231 -5.35 -13.51 8.74
N ASP A 232 -5.26 -12.24 9.12
CA ASP A 232 -4.75 -11.81 10.44
C ASP A 232 -3.30 -12.29 10.72
N ASN A 233 -2.50 -12.45 9.67
CA ASN A 233 -1.12 -12.89 9.78
C ASN A 233 -0.14 -11.71 9.89
N LEU A 234 0.98 -11.93 10.58
CA LEU A 234 2.10 -11.00 10.63
C LEU A 234 3.32 -11.61 9.94
N PHE A 235 3.76 -10.96 8.87
CA PHE A 235 5.03 -11.25 8.20
C PHE A 235 6.02 -10.14 8.53
N MET A 236 6.98 -10.41 9.42
CA MET A 236 8.01 -9.44 9.79
C MET A 236 9.05 -9.27 8.66
N ALA A 237 9.92 -8.28 8.81
CA ALA A 237 10.79 -7.84 7.72
C ALA A 237 11.63 -8.99 7.13
N TYR A 238 11.78 -9.01 5.81
CA TYR A 238 12.47 -10.05 5.05
C TYR A 238 11.87 -11.45 5.12
N ALA A 239 10.66 -11.64 5.63
CA ALA A 239 10.00 -12.94 5.51
C ALA A 239 9.76 -13.30 4.02
N HIS A 240 9.85 -14.59 3.71
CA HIS A 240 9.68 -15.09 2.35
C HIS A 240 8.64 -16.20 2.30
N VAL A 241 7.66 -16.05 1.41
CA VAL A 241 6.68 -17.08 1.05
C VAL A 241 6.92 -17.47 -0.41
N ALA A 242 7.49 -18.66 -0.60
CA ALA A 242 7.72 -19.21 -1.92
C ALA A 242 6.42 -19.63 -2.62
N HIS A 243 6.57 -20.10 -3.85
CA HIS A 243 5.49 -20.58 -4.68
C HIS A 243 4.72 -21.76 -4.07
N ASP A 244 3.42 -21.80 -4.35
CA ASP A 244 2.50 -22.89 -4.01
C ASP A 244 2.38 -23.16 -2.49
N CYS A 245 2.80 -22.21 -1.66
CA CYS A 245 2.60 -22.28 -0.23
C CYS A 245 1.11 -22.10 0.13
N THR A 246 0.71 -22.72 1.24
CA THR A 246 -0.60 -22.46 1.87
C THR A 246 -0.36 -22.04 3.31
N VAL A 247 -0.68 -20.79 3.64
CA VAL A 247 -0.59 -20.24 4.99
C VAL A 247 -1.99 -20.00 5.53
N GLY A 248 -2.25 -20.46 6.74
CA GLY A 248 -3.51 -20.30 7.46
C GLY A 248 -3.72 -18.88 8.02
N ASN A 249 -4.35 -18.82 9.19
CA ASN A 249 -4.73 -17.59 9.87
C ASN A 249 -3.92 -17.37 11.16
N HIS A 250 -3.80 -16.11 11.59
CA HIS A 250 -3.15 -15.75 12.86
C HIS A 250 -1.70 -16.25 13.02
N THR A 251 -1.01 -16.49 11.91
CA THR A 251 0.37 -16.94 11.90
C THR A 251 1.34 -15.79 12.07
N ILE A 252 2.53 -16.09 12.61
CA ILE A 252 3.59 -15.10 12.80
C ILE A 252 4.88 -15.61 12.17
N PHE A 253 5.43 -14.81 11.26
CA PHE A 253 6.73 -15.02 10.65
C PHE A 253 7.68 -13.96 11.17
N GLY A 254 8.67 -14.37 11.96
CA GLY A 254 9.74 -13.51 12.44
C GLY A 254 10.65 -13.03 11.31
N ASN A 255 11.52 -12.07 11.60
CA ASN A 255 12.39 -11.47 10.58
C ASN A 255 13.19 -12.53 9.82
N GLY A 256 13.16 -12.50 8.49
CA GLY A 256 13.86 -13.47 7.64
C GLY A 256 13.32 -14.90 7.70
N ALA A 257 12.15 -15.15 8.30
CA ALA A 257 11.53 -16.46 8.25
C ALA A 257 11.18 -16.84 6.79
N THR A 258 11.66 -17.98 6.34
CA THR A 258 11.68 -18.36 4.93
C THR A 258 10.96 -19.68 4.70
N LEU A 259 9.96 -19.67 3.83
CA LEU A 259 9.29 -20.88 3.35
C LEU A 259 9.85 -21.29 1.99
N GLY A 260 10.23 -22.56 1.84
CA GLY A 260 10.46 -23.17 0.53
C GLY A 260 9.15 -23.44 -0.21
N GLY A 261 9.24 -23.87 -1.48
CA GLY A 261 8.06 -24.15 -2.29
C GLY A 261 7.14 -25.21 -1.69
N HIS A 262 5.83 -25.07 -1.91
CA HIS A 262 4.81 -26.04 -1.48
C HIS A 262 4.69 -26.25 0.04
N VAL A 263 5.19 -25.33 0.87
CA VAL A 263 5.07 -25.44 2.32
C VAL A 263 3.63 -25.14 2.78
N SER A 264 3.14 -25.92 3.74
CA SER A 264 1.86 -25.65 4.42
C SER A 264 2.10 -25.16 5.85
N VAL A 265 1.50 -24.04 6.24
CA VAL A 265 1.54 -23.48 7.59
C VAL A 265 0.11 -23.34 8.09
N GLU A 266 -0.22 -24.03 9.17
CA GLU A 266 -1.56 -24.03 9.75
C GLU A 266 -1.75 -22.89 10.76
N ASP A 267 -2.99 -22.71 11.21
CA ASP A 267 -3.43 -21.58 12.02
C ASP A 267 -2.62 -21.42 13.32
N TYR A 268 -2.41 -20.18 13.74
CA TYR A 268 -1.67 -19.80 14.96
C TYR A 268 -0.22 -20.29 15.05
N ALA A 269 0.34 -20.87 13.98
CA ALA A 269 1.73 -21.27 13.94
C ALA A 269 2.66 -20.05 13.98
N THR A 270 3.81 -20.20 14.64
CA THR A 270 4.86 -19.19 14.68
C THR A 270 6.16 -19.75 14.13
N ILE A 271 6.73 -19.07 13.14
CA ILE A 271 8.06 -19.33 12.61
C ILE A 271 8.97 -18.18 13.01
N SER A 272 9.80 -18.41 14.01
CA SER A 272 10.65 -17.37 14.58
C SER A 272 11.76 -16.92 13.62
N ALA A 273 12.38 -15.78 13.95
CA ALA A 273 13.36 -15.12 13.10
C ALA A 273 14.47 -16.05 12.59
N LEU A 274 14.86 -15.82 11.33
CA LEU A 274 15.95 -16.48 10.62
C LEU A 274 15.79 -18.01 10.55
N SER A 275 14.55 -18.49 10.58
CA SER A 275 14.23 -19.90 10.44
C SER A 275 13.77 -20.23 9.03
N GLY A 276 14.12 -21.41 8.54
CA GLY A 276 13.74 -21.92 7.24
C GLY A 276 12.87 -23.16 7.34
N VAL A 277 11.84 -23.25 6.49
CA VAL A 277 11.05 -24.46 6.29
C VAL A 277 11.30 -24.98 4.88
N HIS A 278 11.84 -26.20 4.79
CA HIS A 278 12.20 -26.82 3.53
C HIS A 278 10.94 -27.13 2.71
N GLN A 279 11.08 -27.13 1.37
CA GLN A 279 9.98 -27.41 0.45
C GLN A 279 9.17 -28.66 0.83
N PHE A 280 7.86 -28.61 0.59
CA PHE A 280 6.86 -29.65 0.92
C PHE A 280 6.64 -29.96 2.40
N CYS A 281 7.38 -29.35 3.33
CA CYS A 281 7.16 -29.57 4.76
C CYS A 281 5.90 -28.84 5.25
N ARG A 282 5.41 -29.30 6.41
CA ARG A 282 4.26 -28.70 7.10
C ARG A 282 4.67 -28.09 8.44
N VAL A 283 3.99 -27.03 8.83
CA VAL A 283 4.06 -26.45 10.18
C VAL A 283 2.64 -26.49 10.74
N GLY A 284 2.41 -27.39 11.69
CA GLY A 284 1.07 -27.66 12.22
C GLY A 284 0.51 -26.53 13.08
N GLU A 285 -0.79 -26.61 13.35
CA GLU A 285 -1.55 -25.61 14.11
C GLU A 285 -0.89 -25.32 15.46
N HIS A 286 -0.77 -24.04 15.86
CA HIS A 286 -0.10 -23.61 17.10
C HIS A 286 1.35 -24.11 17.29
N ALA A 287 1.98 -24.67 16.25
CA ALA A 287 3.38 -25.06 16.31
C ALA A 287 4.27 -23.83 16.49
N PHE A 288 5.38 -24.02 17.18
CA PHE A 288 6.37 -22.96 17.41
C PHE A 288 7.72 -23.42 16.88
N VAL A 289 8.16 -22.83 15.77
CA VAL A 289 9.53 -23.00 15.26
C VAL A 289 10.41 -21.94 15.92
N GLY A 290 11.39 -22.38 16.69
CA GLY A 290 12.32 -21.48 17.40
C GLY A 290 13.28 -20.78 16.44
N GLY A 291 13.86 -19.65 16.84
CA GLY A 291 14.74 -18.86 15.96
C GLY A 291 15.95 -19.65 15.46
N PHE A 292 16.47 -19.27 14.30
CA PHE A 292 17.62 -19.93 13.65
C PHE A 292 17.42 -21.43 13.39
N SER A 293 16.18 -21.88 13.23
CA SER A 293 15.88 -23.30 12.99
C SER A 293 15.79 -23.64 11.51
N VAL A 294 16.14 -24.87 11.14
CA VAL A 294 15.96 -25.41 9.80
C VAL A 294 15.07 -26.64 9.87
N VAL A 295 13.83 -26.48 9.42
CA VAL A 295 12.79 -27.50 9.43
C VAL A 295 12.85 -28.28 8.12
N THR A 296 13.37 -29.51 8.17
CA THR A 296 13.51 -30.40 7.00
C THR A 296 12.50 -31.55 6.98
N ARG A 297 11.60 -31.57 7.97
CA ARG A 297 10.46 -32.48 8.15
C ARG A 297 9.36 -31.71 8.83
N ASP A 298 8.14 -32.23 8.81
CA ASP A 298 6.98 -31.57 9.41
C ASP A 298 7.22 -31.16 10.88
N ALA A 299 6.93 -29.89 11.19
CA ALA A 299 6.87 -29.37 12.55
C ALA A 299 5.48 -29.67 13.13
N LEU A 300 5.45 -30.47 14.20
CA LEU A 300 4.22 -31.02 14.73
C LEU A 300 3.33 -29.95 15.40
N PRO A 301 1.98 -30.08 15.31
CA PRO A 301 1.03 -29.09 15.85
C PRO A 301 1.12 -28.98 17.37
N TYR A 302 0.91 -27.80 17.93
CA TYR A 302 0.97 -27.54 19.37
C TYR A 302 2.34 -27.83 20.01
N ALA A 303 3.39 -28.06 19.21
CA ALA A 303 4.72 -28.44 19.69
C ALA A 303 5.79 -27.41 19.30
N ARG A 304 6.92 -27.47 20.01
CA ARG A 304 8.09 -26.63 19.73
C ARG A 304 9.08 -27.40 18.90
N THR A 305 9.51 -26.83 17.78
CA THR A 305 10.50 -27.42 16.87
C THR A 305 11.69 -26.47 16.76
N VAL A 306 12.90 -26.89 17.16
CA VAL A 306 14.06 -26.00 17.30
C VAL A 306 15.34 -26.63 16.77
N GLY A 307 16.22 -25.83 16.15
CA GLY A 307 17.59 -26.17 15.80
C GLY A 307 17.86 -26.34 14.30
N ASN A 308 19.15 -26.42 13.94
CA ASN A 308 19.61 -26.73 12.59
C ASN A 308 19.76 -28.26 12.44
N ARG A 309 18.87 -28.88 11.65
CA ARG A 309 18.28 -30.22 11.88
C ARG A 309 17.29 -30.21 13.04
N ALA A 310 16.20 -29.47 12.85
CA ALA A 310 15.25 -29.19 13.91
C ALA A 310 14.65 -30.46 14.53
N ARG A 311 14.49 -30.45 15.85
CA ARG A 311 13.85 -31.52 16.62
C ARG A 311 12.68 -30.97 17.42
N VAL A 312 11.76 -31.86 17.78
CA VAL A 312 10.59 -31.53 18.60
C VAL A 312 10.99 -31.56 20.09
N TYR A 313 10.78 -30.45 20.79
CA TYR A 313 11.09 -30.23 22.21
C TYR A 313 9.83 -30.21 23.09
N GLY A 314 8.85 -31.04 22.72
CA GLY A 314 7.55 -31.17 23.39
C GLY A 314 6.61 -29.99 23.17
N VAL A 315 5.56 -29.93 23.97
CA VAL A 315 4.41 -29.02 23.80
C VAL A 315 4.79 -27.53 23.92
N ASN A 316 4.23 -26.70 23.05
CA ASN A 316 4.24 -25.24 23.09
C ASN A 316 3.37 -24.69 24.23
N THR A 317 3.73 -25.04 25.46
CA THR A 317 2.92 -24.75 26.65
C THR A 317 2.64 -23.25 26.79
N ILE A 318 3.63 -22.39 26.55
CA ILE A 318 3.48 -20.93 26.69
C ILE A 318 2.50 -20.39 25.65
N GLY A 319 2.63 -20.77 24.38
CA GLY A 319 1.74 -20.33 23.31
C GLY A 319 0.30 -20.78 23.54
N LEU A 320 0.11 -22.02 23.97
CA LEU A 320 -1.21 -22.58 24.29
C LEU A 320 -1.89 -21.86 25.46
N VAL A 321 -1.16 -21.58 26.56
CA VAL A 321 -1.71 -20.82 27.69
C VAL A 321 -2.15 -19.42 27.25
N ARG A 322 -1.32 -18.74 26.44
CA ARG A 322 -1.68 -17.41 25.89
C ARG A 322 -2.88 -17.46 24.95
N SER A 323 -3.10 -18.59 24.30
CA SER A 323 -4.25 -18.84 23.42
C SER A 323 -5.49 -19.34 24.19
N GLY A 324 -5.45 -19.35 25.54
CA GLY A 324 -6.61 -19.68 26.36
C GLY A 324 -6.89 -21.17 26.56
N PHE A 325 -5.97 -22.07 26.20
CA PHE A 325 -6.15 -23.51 26.39
C PHE A 325 -6.17 -23.86 27.88
N SER A 326 -7.08 -24.76 28.28
CA SER A 326 -7.19 -25.16 29.69
C SER A 326 -5.98 -25.98 30.17
N PRO A 327 -5.64 -25.92 31.47
CA PRO A 327 -4.57 -26.73 32.05
C PRO A 327 -4.73 -28.24 31.79
N GLU A 328 -5.97 -28.74 31.76
CA GLU A 328 -6.31 -30.14 31.49
C GLU A 328 -5.92 -30.52 30.05
N VAL A 329 -6.29 -29.72 29.06
CA VAL A 329 -5.95 -29.96 27.64
C VAL A 329 -4.44 -29.95 27.44
N ILE A 330 -3.75 -28.97 28.02
CA ILE A 330 -2.28 -28.89 27.95
C ILE A 330 -1.64 -30.12 28.59
N THR A 331 -2.20 -30.63 29.68
CA THR A 331 -1.72 -31.85 30.35
C THR A 331 -1.90 -33.09 29.46
N GLN A 332 -3.04 -33.22 28.78
CA GLN A 332 -3.26 -34.30 27.82
C GLN A 332 -2.30 -34.22 26.62
N LEU A 333 -2.10 -33.02 26.06
CA LEU A 333 -1.13 -32.81 24.97
C LEU A 333 0.29 -33.21 25.41
N LYS A 334 0.71 -32.85 26.63
CA LYS A 334 2.03 -33.26 27.16
C LYS A 334 2.15 -34.78 27.24
N ARG A 335 1.07 -35.47 27.62
CA ARG A 335 1.02 -36.94 27.67
C ARG A 335 1.13 -37.55 26.27
N VAL A 336 0.36 -37.05 25.30
CA VAL A 336 0.40 -37.49 23.90
C VAL A 336 1.80 -37.32 23.30
N TYR A 337 2.41 -36.14 23.45
CA TYR A 337 3.75 -35.86 22.93
C TYR A 337 4.84 -36.69 23.61
N ARG A 338 4.67 -37.04 24.89
CA ARG A 338 5.58 -37.98 25.56
C ARG A 338 5.51 -39.35 24.90
N TYR A 339 4.31 -39.87 24.64
CA TYR A 339 4.16 -41.16 23.96
C TYR A 339 4.73 -41.12 22.54
N LEU A 340 4.39 -40.08 21.77
CA LEU A 340 4.83 -39.95 20.38
C LEU A 340 6.35 -39.86 20.23
N LEU A 341 7.04 -39.15 21.13
CA LEU A 341 8.47 -38.85 20.98
C LEU A 341 9.39 -39.80 21.75
N GLN A 342 8.90 -40.47 22.80
CA GLN A 342 9.74 -41.25 23.71
C GLN A 342 9.32 -42.71 23.84
N SER A 343 8.08 -43.06 23.45
CA SER A 343 7.64 -44.45 23.55
C SER A 343 8.22 -45.28 22.41
N LYS A 344 8.77 -46.46 22.76
CA LYS A 344 9.18 -47.50 21.80
C LYS A 344 8.01 -48.45 21.48
N LEU A 345 6.81 -47.90 21.28
CA LEU A 345 5.63 -48.69 20.91
C LEU A 345 5.87 -49.46 19.62
#